data_AF-A0AAW9EFD1-F1
#
_entry.id   AF-A0AAW9EFD1-F1
#
_cell.length_a   1.000
_cell.length_b   1.000
_cell.length_c   1.000
_cell.angle_alpha   90.00
_cell.angle_beta   90.00
_cell.angle_gamma   90.00
#
_symmetry.space_group_name_H-M   'P 1'
#
loop_
_entity.id
_entity.type
_entity.pdbx_description
1 polymer ?
#
loop_
_entity_poly.entity_id
_entity_poly.type
_entity_poly.pdbx_seq_one_letter_code
_entity_poly.pdbx_strand_id
1 'polypeptide(L)'
;GFYQHVYSSGYGQFGGEPVATVIGNYAFNNTAPDMKLMQYVSTVGAMAHAPFLSSVSPNFFGINSYAELPAIKDLKSVFEGPAH
;
A
#
# COMPACT_ATOMS: atom_id res chain seq x y z
N GLY A 1 -3.63 -14.32 -10.75
CA GLY A 1 -4.49 -14.14 -9.57
C GLY A 1 -5.02 -12.73 -9.51
N PHE A 2 -4.40 -11.85 -8.73
CA PHE A 2 -4.88 -10.48 -8.46
C PHE A 2 -5.22 -9.66 -9.72
N TYR A 3 -4.29 -9.55 -10.67
CA TYR A 3 -4.51 -8.87 -11.96
C TYR A 3 -5.73 -9.41 -12.73
N GLN A 4 -5.94 -10.73 -12.71
CA GLN A 4 -7.07 -11.34 -13.43
C GLN A 4 -8.41 -10.83 -12.88
N HIS A 5 -8.52 -10.66 -11.57
CA HIS A 5 -9.76 -10.23 -10.92
C HIS A 5 -9.97 -8.72 -10.96
N VAL A 6 -8.89 -7.94 -10.85
CA VAL A 6 -9.00 -6.47 -10.80
C VAL A 6 -9.06 -5.85 -12.19
N TYR A 7 -8.28 -6.37 -13.13
CA TYR A 7 -8.22 -5.86 -14.50
C TYR A 7 -8.99 -6.75 -15.48
N SER A 8 -8.55 -8.01 -15.66
CA SER A 8 -8.99 -8.81 -16.83
C SER A 8 -10.49 -9.12 -16.84
N SER A 9 -11.11 -9.43 -15.70
CA SER A 9 -12.53 -9.81 -15.64
C SER A 9 -13.50 -8.62 -15.64
N GLY A 10 -13.01 -7.41 -15.39
CA GLY A 10 -13.81 -6.19 -15.29
C GLY A 10 -13.39 -5.20 -16.36
N TYR A 11 -12.41 -4.36 -16.05
CA TYR A 11 -11.91 -3.30 -16.92
C TYR A 11 -11.48 -3.78 -18.32
N GLY A 12 -10.80 -4.94 -18.40
CA GLY A 12 -10.32 -5.53 -19.65
C GLY A 12 -11.36 -6.34 -20.43
N GLN A 13 -12.58 -6.49 -19.91
CA GLN A 13 -13.63 -7.32 -20.49
C GLN A 13 -14.68 -6.44 -21.17
N PHE A 14 -15.01 -6.74 -22.42
CA PHE A 14 -16.11 -6.06 -23.12
C PHE A 14 -17.44 -6.32 -22.40
N GLY A 15 -18.14 -5.24 -22.02
CA GLY A 15 -19.37 -5.31 -21.22
C GLY A 15 -19.16 -5.62 -19.73
N GLY A 16 -17.90 -5.68 -19.26
CA GLY A 16 -17.57 -5.87 -17.86
C GLY A 16 -17.65 -4.58 -17.05
N GLU A 17 -17.63 -4.73 -15.72
CA GLU A 17 -17.63 -3.60 -14.78
C GLU A 17 -16.24 -3.46 -14.13
N PRO A 18 -15.64 -2.26 -14.14
CA PRO A 18 -14.32 -2.04 -13.56
C PRO A 18 -14.36 -2.03 -12.03
N VAL A 19 -13.33 -2.58 -11.40
CA VAL A 19 -13.12 -2.40 -9.96
C VAL A 19 -12.73 -0.93 -9.72
N ALA A 20 -13.54 -0.20 -8.95
CA ALA A 20 -13.28 1.22 -8.70
C ALA A 20 -12.08 1.44 -7.77
N THR A 21 -11.96 0.62 -6.71
CA THR A 21 -10.94 0.75 -5.66
C THR A 21 -10.73 -0.62 -5.02
N VAL A 22 -9.50 -0.89 -4.56
CA VAL A 22 -9.17 -2.09 -3.77
C VAL A 22 -8.85 -1.68 -2.34
N ILE A 23 -9.48 -2.33 -1.36
CA ILE A 23 -9.19 -2.15 0.07
C ILE A 23 -8.37 -3.33 0.56
N GLY A 24 -7.11 -3.07 0.93
CA GLY A 24 -6.24 -4.01 1.60
C GLY A 24 -6.37 -3.91 3.11
N ASN A 25 -6.70 -5.02 3.77
CA ASN A 25 -6.64 -5.09 5.23
C ASN A 25 -5.24 -5.52 5.68
N TYR A 26 -4.24 -4.69 5.39
CA TYR A 26 -2.85 -4.92 5.75
C TYR A 26 -2.25 -3.68 6.41
N ALA A 27 -1.38 -3.88 7.39
CA ALA A 27 -0.57 -2.82 7.99
C ALA A 27 0.88 -2.94 7.48
N PHE A 28 1.27 -2.04 6.57
CA PHE A 28 2.59 -2.07 5.94
C PHE A 28 3.69 -1.55 6.87
N ASN A 29 4.83 -2.23 6.90
CA ASN A 29 6.09 -1.77 7.48
C ASN A 29 7.07 -1.33 6.38
N ASN A 30 8.22 -0.79 6.76
CA ASN A 30 9.32 -0.44 5.86
C ASN A 30 10.20 -1.64 5.47
N THR A 31 9.66 -2.87 5.55
CA THR A 31 10.43 -4.08 5.24
C THR A 31 10.48 -4.33 3.74
N ALA A 32 11.54 -4.99 3.25
CA ALA A 32 11.67 -5.30 1.82
C ALA A 32 10.49 -6.12 1.24
N PRO A 33 9.90 -7.12 1.94
CA PRO A 33 8.70 -7.80 1.46
C PRO A 33 7.49 -6.88 1.32
N ASP A 34 7.27 -6.00 2.30
CA ASP A 34 6.14 -5.06 2.31
C ASP A 34 6.27 -4.02 1.18
N MET A 35 7.48 -3.47 0.98
CA MET A 35 7.77 -2.57 -0.13
C MET A 35 7.57 -3.25 -1.50
N LYS A 36 7.98 -4.51 -1.64
CA LYS A 36 7.73 -5.29 -2.87
C LYS A 36 6.25 -5.54 -3.11
N LEU A 37 5.48 -5.85 -2.06
CA LEU A 37 4.04 -6.03 -2.19
C LEU A 37 3.38 -4.72 -2.63
N MET A 38 3.73 -3.58 -2.02
CA MET A 38 3.26 -2.25 -2.44
C MET A 38 3.57 -1.97 -3.92
N GLN A 39 4.76 -2.34 -4.40
CA GLN A 39 5.13 -2.18 -5.81
C GLN A 39 4.26 -3.03 -6.75
N TYR A 40 3.91 -4.26 -6.37
CA TYR A 40 3.06 -5.12 -7.21
C TYR A 40 1.61 -4.62 -7.24
N VAL A 41 1.04 -4.27 -6.09
CA VAL A 41 -0.35 -3.78 -6.04
C VAL A 41 -0.49 -2.42 -6.71
N SER A 42 0.51 -1.54 -6.61
CA SER A 42 0.52 -0.25 -7.31
C SER A 42 0.55 -0.42 -8.82
N THR A 43 1.33 -1.40 -9.32
CA THR A 43 1.41 -1.71 -10.76
C THR A 43 0.04 -2.14 -11.29
N VAL A 44 -0.65 -3.06 -10.58
CA VAL A 44 -1.99 -3.51 -10.99
C VAL A 44 -3.03 -2.39 -10.85
N GLY A 45 -2.97 -1.61 -9.76
CA GLY A 45 -3.87 -0.48 -9.55
C GLY A 45 -3.73 0.60 -10.63
N ALA A 46 -2.50 0.90 -11.06
CA ALA A 46 -2.24 1.82 -12.15
C ALA A 46 -2.81 1.32 -13.48
N MET A 47 -2.64 0.02 -13.80
CA MET A 47 -3.20 -0.58 -15.02
C MET A 47 -4.74 -0.56 -15.03
N ALA A 48 -5.37 -0.81 -13.88
CA ALA A 48 -6.82 -0.88 -13.75
C ALA A 48 -7.49 0.46 -13.41
N HIS A 49 -6.71 1.53 -13.23
CA HIS A 49 -7.17 2.81 -12.68
C HIS A 49 -7.93 2.67 -11.35
N ALA A 50 -7.53 1.68 -10.55
CA ALA A 50 -8.16 1.32 -9.28
C ALA A 50 -7.13 1.56 -8.14
N PRO A 51 -7.25 2.65 -7.35
CA PRO A 51 -6.34 2.88 -6.24
C PRO A 51 -6.43 1.75 -5.21
N PHE A 52 -5.30 1.46 -4.58
CA PHE A 52 -5.18 0.50 -3.49
C PHE A 52 -5.03 1.25 -2.17
N LEU A 53 -5.98 1.06 -1.25
CA LEU A 53 -6.00 1.71 0.07
C LEU A 53 -5.70 0.67 1.15
N SER A 54 -4.80 0.99 2.07
CA SER A 54 -4.43 0.12 3.20
C SER A 54 -3.95 0.97 4.37
N SER A 55 -3.54 0.34 5.48
CA SER A 55 -2.95 1.01 6.63
C SER A 55 -1.43 0.85 6.67
N VAL A 56 -0.79 1.72 7.45
CA VAL A 56 0.62 1.63 7.84
C VAL A 56 0.68 0.98 9.24
N SER A 57 1.83 0.45 9.63
CA SER A 57 2.11 -0.05 10.98
C SER A 57 2.87 1.00 11.80
N PRO A 58 2.71 1.09 13.14
CA PRO A 58 3.52 1.98 13.98
C PRO A 58 5.03 1.78 13.77
N ASN A 59 5.45 0.53 13.54
CA ASN A 59 6.85 0.18 13.31
C ASN A 59 7.44 0.85 12.06
N PHE A 60 6.60 1.28 11.11
CA PHE A 60 7.04 2.07 9.95
C PHE A 60 7.69 3.40 10.36
N PHE A 61 7.32 3.94 11.53
CA PHE A 61 7.90 5.15 12.09
C PHE A 61 8.94 4.86 13.18
N GLY A 62 9.32 3.59 13.38
CA GLY A 62 10.24 3.17 14.44
C GLY A 62 9.67 3.19 15.86
N ILE A 63 8.33 3.20 16.01
CA ILE A 63 7.63 3.22 17.30
C ILE A 63 6.76 1.96 17.47
N ASN A 64 6.45 1.58 18.71
CA ASN A 64 5.65 0.37 18.98
C ASN A 64 4.14 0.63 18.97
N SER A 65 3.72 1.88 19.18
CA SER A 65 2.33 2.29 19.24
C SER A 65 2.13 3.68 18.64
N TYR A 66 0.98 3.92 18.01
CA TYR A 66 0.61 5.25 17.53
C TYR A 66 0.50 6.31 18.63
N ALA A 67 0.35 5.90 19.89
CA ALA A 67 0.39 6.80 21.03
C ALA A 67 1.75 7.49 21.20
N GLU A 68 2.82 6.94 20.62
CA GLU A 68 4.18 7.47 20.68
C GLU A 68 4.48 8.45 19.54
N LEU A 69 3.58 8.61 18.55
CA LEU A 69 3.76 9.58 17.45
C LEU A 69 4.09 11.01 17.92
N PRO A 70 3.46 11.55 18.98
CA PRO A 70 3.79 12.90 19.47
C PRO A 70 5.23 13.05 20.00
N ALA A 71 5.92 11.94 20.30
CA ALA A 71 7.31 11.96 20.74
C ALA A 71 8.30 12.14 19.58
N ILE A 72 7.87 11.90 18.33
CA ILE A 72 8.69 12.12 17.13
C ILE A 72 8.78 13.63 16.88
N LYS A 73 9.97 14.20 17.09
CA LYS A 73 10.22 15.64 16.92
C LYS A 73 10.14 16.08 15.45
N ASP A 74 10.69 15.27 14.56
CA ASP A 74 10.68 15.50 13.12
C ASP A 74 10.51 14.17 12.39
N LEU A 75 9.37 14.03 11.70
CA LEU A 75 9.05 12.86 10.91
C LEU A 75 9.96 12.73 9.68
N LYS A 76 10.42 13.86 9.11
CA LYS A 76 11.28 13.84 7.91
C LYS A 76 12.61 13.17 8.20
N SER A 77 13.21 13.51 9.33
CA SER A 77 14.46 12.90 9.80
C SER A 77 14.35 11.38 10.01
N VAL A 78 13.17 10.86 10.38
CA VAL A 78 12.95 9.40 10.50
C VAL A 78 13.12 8.73 9.13
N PHE A 79 12.57 9.33 8.07
CA PHE A 79 12.61 8.79 6.71
C PHE A 79 13.92 9.01 5.97
N GLU A 80 14.83 9.82 6.49
CA GLU A 80 16.19 9.98 5.93
C GLU A 80 17.17 8.94 6.49
N GLY A 81 16.77 8.16 7.50
CA GLY A 81 17.56 7.10 8.09
C GLY A 81 17.75 5.90 7.14
N PRO A 82 18.84 5.12 7.28
CA PRO A 82 19.19 4.01 6.37
C PRO A 82 18.20 2.82 6.39
N ALA A 83 17.19 2.87 7.26
CA ALA A 83 16.12 1.89 7.33
C ALA A 83 14.99 2.17 6.31
N HIS A 84 15.02 3.30 5.61
CA HIS A 84 14.05 3.74 4.60
C HIS A 84 14.74 4.03 3.27
#